data_AF-A0A852LDD6-F1
#
_entry.id   AF-A0A852LDD6-F1
#
_cell.length_a   1.000
_cell.length_b   1.000
_cell.length_c   1.000
_cell.angle_alpha   90.00
_cell.angle_beta   90.00
_cell.angle_gamma   90.00
#
_symmetry.space_group_name_H-M   'P 1'
#
loop_
_entity.id
_entity.type
_entity.pdbx_description
1 polymer ?
#
loop_
_entity_poly.entity_id
_entity_poly.type
_entity_poly.pdbx_seq_one_letter_code
_entity_poly.pdbx_strand_id
1 'polypeptide(L)'
;VCGCPGPRVCGRCRRAAYCGPEHQALDWRGGGHRRRCGKCDAGDDSVYAIPEHNEFLFPEYEILIEPEEPESPDDSSVDPSDEQGAADASKDLKEQELGASSSETFQSLDEETLESMAKHETEEDKIFQKFKERIAAEPEQIIRYCRGEGGPVWVSGENIPEEKDIPNCLCGARRIFEFQIMPQLLNHLKVDSLGESIDWGTLVVYTCADNCGDGSKYLEEFIWKQDFSAGS
;
A
#
# COMPACT_ATOMS: atom_id res chain seq x y z
N VAL A 1 19.03 17.70 -0.44
CA VAL A 1 18.21 17.00 0.58
C VAL A 1 17.31 15.99 -0.10
N CYS A 2 16.21 16.36 -0.72
CA CYS A 2 15.28 15.39 -1.33
C CYS A 2 15.55 15.07 -2.82
N GLY A 3 16.69 15.48 -3.40
CA GLY A 3 16.97 15.29 -4.84
C GLY A 3 16.18 16.18 -5.80
N CYS A 4 15.00 16.69 -5.41
CA CYS A 4 14.17 17.51 -6.28
C CYS A 4 14.78 18.89 -6.60
N PRO A 5 14.66 19.35 -7.87
CA PRO A 5 14.95 20.74 -8.21
C PRO A 5 14.00 21.67 -7.45
N GLY A 6 14.44 22.88 -7.16
CA GLY A 6 13.66 23.78 -6.35
C GLY A 6 13.92 25.24 -6.63
N PRO A 7 12.88 26.10 -6.57
CA PRO A 7 13.02 27.51 -6.92
C PRO A 7 13.78 28.31 -5.86
N ARG A 8 13.94 27.77 -4.64
CA ARG A 8 14.64 28.46 -3.56
C ARG A 8 16.12 28.20 -3.60
N VAL A 9 16.89 29.26 -3.80
CA VAL A 9 18.35 29.24 -3.66
C VAL A 9 18.79 29.79 -2.31
N CYS A 10 19.92 29.32 -1.79
CA CYS A 10 20.52 29.90 -0.60
C CYS A 10 20.84 31.39 -0.83
N GLY A 11 20.25 32.28 -0.02
CA GLY A 11 20.43 33.73 -0.17
C GLY A 11 21.89 34.20 -0.03
N ARG A 12 22.74 33.43 0.65
CA ARG A 12 24.15 33.79 0.89
C ARG A 12 25.08 33.39 -0.26
N CYS A 13 25.02 32.15 -0.73
CA CYS A 13 25.95 31.65 -1.75
C CYS A 13 25.31 31.45 -3.12
N ARG A 14 23.98 31.36 -3.21
CA ARG A 14 23.20 31.05 -4.43
C ARG A 14 23.60 29.77 -5.17
N ARG A 15 24.42 28.90 -4.55
CA ARG A 15 24.90 27.64 -5.14
C ARG A 15 24.05 26.42 -4.80
N ALA A 16 23.33 26.44 -3.67
CA ALA A 16 22.44 25.37 -3.29
C ALA A 16 20.99 25.77 -3.54
N ALA A 17 20.21 24.84 -4.13
CA ALA A 17 18.80 24.98 -4.39
C ALA A 17 17.97 23.95 -3.61
N TYR A 18 16.76 24.33 -3.21
CA TYR A 18 15.87 23.55 -2.37
C TYR A 18 14.44 23.68 -2.87
N CYS A 19 13.66 22.59 -2.87
CA CYS A 19 12.25 22.63 -3.27
C CYS A 19 11.39 23.43 -2.27
N GLY A 20 11.83 23.58 -1.02
CA GLY A 20 11.11 24.31 0.01
C GLY A 20 11.98 24.82 1.17
N PRO A 21 11.43 25.69 2.04
CA PRO A 21 12.13 26.25 3.19
C PRO A 21 12.54 25.19 4.22
N GLU A 22 11.75 24.13 4.35
CA GLU A 22 12.00 23.04 5.30
C GLU A 22 13.28 22.27 4.94
N HIS A 23 13.42 21.85 3.68
CA HIS A 23 14.64 21.21 3.19
C HIS A 23 15.87 22.10 3.28
N GLN A 24 15.73 23.42 3.08
CA GLN A 24 16.81 24.36 3.32
C GLN A 24 17.23 24.36 4.80
N ALA A 25 16.26 24.39 5.72
CA ALA A 25 16.52 24.39 7.15
C ALA A 25 17.13 23.06 7.63
N LEU A 26 16.71 21.93 7.06
CA LEU A 26 17.25 20.60 7.35
C LEU A 26 18.71 20.48 6.89
N ASP A 27 19.04 20.83 5.65
CA ASP A 27 20.43 20.83 5.16
C ASP A 27 21.34 21.77 5.98
N TRP A 28 20.76 22.88 6.45
CA TRP A 28 21.47 23.83 7.31
C TRP A 28 21.73 23.27 8.71
N ARG A 29 20.72 22.66 9.35
CA ARG A 29 20.80 22.08 10.70
C ARG A 29 21.65 20.81 10.74
N GLY A 30 21.48 19.91 9.76
CA GLY A 30 22.28 18.69 9.60
C GLY A 30 23.75 18.95 9.26
N GLY A 31 24.12 20.22 9.02
CA GLY A 31 25.50 20.64 8.83
C GLY A 31 26.07 20.37 7.44
N GLY A 32 25.27 19.90 6.48
CA GLY A 32 25.66 19.70 5.09
C GLY A 32 25.97 21.03 4.40
N HIS A 33 24.96 21.88 4.19
CA HIS A 33 25.18 23.18 3.55
C HIS A 33 25.90 24.19 4.44
N ARG A 34 25.62 24.21 5.75
CA ARG A 34 26.20 25.20 6.69
C ARG A 34 27.73 25.22 6.67
N ARG A 35 28.38 24.07 6.48
CA ARG A 35 29.85 23.94 6.43
C ARG A 35 30.47 24.36 5.09
N ARG A 36 29.68 24.35 4.00
CA ARG A 36 30.10 24.64 2.62
C ARG A 36 29.64 26.01 2.13
N CYS A 37 28.67 26.61 2.81
CA CYS A 37 28.08 27.90 2.42
C CYS A 37 29.12 29.03 2.46
N GLY A 38 29.45 29.56 1.28
CA GLY A 38 30.43 30.65 1.12
C GLY A 38 31.88 30.18 0.94
N LYS A 39 32.14 28.87 0.89
CA LYS A 39 33.44 28.35 0.46
C LYS A 39 33.50 28.31 -1.08
N CYS A 40 34.52 28.94 -1.64
CA CYS A 40 34.88 28.90 -3.04
C CYS A 40 35.84 27.73 -3.27
N ASP A 41 35.36 26.49 -3.18
CA ASP A 41 36.15 25.37 -3.66
C ASP A 41 36.17 25.43 -5.19
N ALA A 42 37.29 25.94 -5.70
CA ALA A 42 37.64 25.90 -7.11
C ALA A 42 37.92 24.44 -7.49
N GLY A 43 37.07 23.87 -8.33
CA GLY A 43 37.38 22.65 -9.08
C GLY A 43 37.13 21.32 -8.36
N ASP A 44 36.06 21.21 -7.57
CA ASP A 44 35.53 19.88 -7.25
C ASP A 44 34.19 19.68 -8.00
N ASP A 45 34.24 18.88 -9.07
CA ASP A 45 33.09 18.50 -9.90
C ASP A 45 32.19 17.46 -9.18
N SER A 46 32.48 17.14 -7.91
CA SER A 46 31.65 16.29 -7.04
C SER A 46 30.34 16.93 -6.57
N VAL A 47 30.01 18.14 -7.03
CA VAL A 47 28.79 18.88 -6.65
C VAL A 47 27.49 18.15 -7.05
N TYR A 48 27.59 17.14 -7.91
CA TYR A 48 26.47 16.28 -8.33
C TYR A 48 26.51 14.86 -7.75
N ALA A 49 27.47 14.55 -6.86
CA ALA A 49 27.44 13.28 -6.14
C ALA A 49 26.22 13.28 -5.22
N ILE A 50 25.15 12.61 -5.65
CA ILE A 50 24.03 12.25 -4.80
C ILE A 50 24.66 11.39 -3.68
N PRO A 51 24.54 11.78 -2.40
CA PRO A 51 25.08 10.98 -1.32
C PRO A 51 24.50 9.57 -1.42
N GLU A 52 25.36 8.54 -1.52
CA GLU A 52 24.96 7.12 -1.61
C GLU A 52 24.01 6.71 -0.49
N HIS A 53 24.07 7.42 0.65
CA HIS A 53 23.09 7.34 1.72
C HIS A 53 22.75 8.74 2.22
N ASN A 54 21.46 9.04 2.19
CA ASN A 54 20.89 10.26 2.70
C ASN A 54 19.72 9.84 3.59
N GLU A 55 19.70 10.25 4.86
CA GLU A 55 18.62 9.90 5.81
C GLU A 55 17.21 10.30 5.30
N PHE A 56 17.15 11.15 4.27
CA PHE A 56 15.92 11.65 3.65
C PHE A 56 15.52 10.94 2.36
N LEU A 57 16.37 10.08 1.80
CA LEU A 57 16.08 9.38 0.55
C LEU A 57 15.85 7.91 0.84
N PHE A 58 14.83 7.35 0.20
CA PHE A 58 14.66 5.91 0.17
C PHE A 58 15.82 5.26 -0.59
N PRO A 59 16.19 4.02 -0.24
CA PRO A 59 17.14 3.29 -1.06
C PRO A 59 16.58 3.11 -2.48
N GLU A 60 17.46 3.22 -3.47
CA GLU A 60 17.10 3.05 -4.87
C GLU A 60 17.22 1.56 -5.25
N TYR A 61 16.21 1.06 -5.95
CA TYR A 61 16.15 -0.31 -6.46
C TYR A 61 15.76 -0.28 -7.94
N GLU A 62 16.29 -1.25 -8.69
CA GLU A 62 15.81 -1.51 -10.05
C GLU A 62 14.52 -2.34 -9.98
N ILE A 63 13.52 -1.95 -10.76
CA ILE A 63 12.29 -2.72 -10.91
C ILE A 63 12.48 -3.69 -12.06
N LEU A 64 12.51 -4.99 -11.76
CA LEU A 64 12.48 -6.04 -12.75
C LEU A 64 11.04 -6.24 -13.22
N ILE A 65 10.83 -6.26 -14.54
CA ILE A 65 9.52 -6.43 -15.16
C ILE A 65 9.46 -7.82 -15.75
N GLU A 66 8.59 -8.66 -15.19
CA GLU A 66 8.36 -10.02 -15.63
C GLU A 66 6.86 -10.23 -15.90
N PRO A 67 6.49 -11.05 -16.89
CA PRO A 67 5.09 -11.36 -17.15
C PRO A 67 4.50 -12.22 -16.02
N GLU A 68 3.24 -11.96 -15.67
CA GLU A 68 2.50 -12.82 -14.74
C GLU A 68 2.31 -14.20 -15.37
N GLU A 69 2.83 -15.26 -14.73
CA GLU A 69 2.58 -16.63 -15.17
C GLU A 69 1.12 -16.99 -14.87
N PRO A 70 0.36 -17.55 -15.83
CA PRO A 70 -1.01 -17.96 -15.57
C PRO A 70 -1.01 -19.13 -14.58
N GLU A 71 -1.81 -19.00 -13.52
CA GLU A 71 -2.10 -20.11 -12.61
C GLU A 71 -2.63 -21.29 -13.43
N SER A 72 -1.88 -22.38 -13.50
CA SER A 72 -2.35 -23.61 -14.12
C SER A 72 -3.52 -24.16 -13.29
N PRO A 73 -4.63 -24.61 -13.90
CA PRO A 73 -5.79 -25.13 -13.17
C PRO A 73 -5.56 -26.41 -12.36
N ASP A 74 -4.33 -26.92 -12.28
CA ASP A 74 -3.99 -28.19 -11.61
C ASP A 74 -3.53 -28.06 -10.15
N ASP A 75 -3.36 -26.85 -9.59
CA ASP A 75 -2.88 -26.67 -8.20
C ASP A 75 -3.99 -26.46 -7.15
N SER A 76 -5.26 -26.48 -7.57
CA SER A 76 -6.42 -26.46 -6.66
C SER A 76 -7.06 -27.85 -6.52
N SER A 77 -6.28 -28.86 -6.12
CA SER A 77 -6.84 -30.11 -5.61
C SER A 77 -6.78 -30.16 -4.09
N VAL A 78 -7.46 -29.21 -3.44
CA VAL A 78 -7.98 -29.44 -2.09
C VAL A 78 -9.31 -30.18 -2.26
N ASP A 79 -9.24 -31.49 -2.07
CA ASP A 79 -10.37 -32.41 -2.10
C ASP A 79 -11.44 -31.98 -1.06
N PRO A 80 -12.69 -31.67 -1.44
CA PRO A 80 -13.75 -31.30 -0.50
C PRO A 80 -14.31 -32.49 0.30
N SER A 81 -13.71 -33.68 0.20
CA SER A 81 -14.34 -34.93 0.68
C SER A 81 -14.04 -35.30 2.15
N ASP A 82 -13.30 -34.49 2.92
CA ASP A 82 -12.84 -34.87 4.27
C ASP A 82 -13.59 -34.22 5.46
N GLU A 83 -14.86 -33.84 5.29
CA GLU A 83 -15.75 -33.45 6.41
C GLU A 83 -17.09 -34.19 6.42
N GLN A 84 -17.07 -35.50 6.12
CA GLN A 84 -18.23 -36.36 6.36
C GLN A 84 -17.84 -37.65 7.09
N GLY A 85 -17.57 -37.55 8.40
CA GLY A 85 -17.25 -38.74 9.17
C GLY A 85 -17.10 -38.56 10.68
N ALA A 86 -18.16 -38.17 11.41
CA ALA A 86 -18.29 -38.51 12.83
C ALA A 86 -19.73 -38.28 13.33
N ALA A 87 -20.70 -39.01 12.79
CA ALA A 87 -21.94 -39.27 13.50
C ALA A 87 -21.79 -40.54 14.35
N ASP A 88 -22.24 -40.43 15.59
CA ASP A 88 -22.65 -41.51 16.51
C ASP A 88 -21.58 -42.26 17.33
N ALA A 89 -21.46 -41.85 18.61
CA ALA A 89 -21.54 -42.68 19.83
C ALA A 89 -20.79 -41.94 20.97
N SER A 90 -21.46 -41.42 22.00
CA SER A 90 -21.76 -42.22 23.18
C SER A 90 -22.66 -41.47 24.16
N LYS A 91 -23.57 -42.24 24.74
CA LYS A 91 -24.60 -41.93 25.73
C LYS A 91 -24.09 -41.37 27.07
N ASP A 92 -24.98 -40.60 27.69
CA ASP A 92 -25.28 -40.49 29.13
C ASP A 92 -24.13 -40.19 30.10
N LEU A 93 -24.19 -39.04 30.79
CA LEU A 93 -23.95 -38.91 32.25
C LEU A 93 -24.39 -37.52 32.77
N LYS A 94 -25.60 -37.50 33.35
CA LYS A 94 -26.11 -36.78 34.54
C LYS A 94 -25.54 -35.42 35.00
N GLU A 95 -26.50 -34.51 35.20
CA GLU A 95 -26.61 -33.39 36.16
C GLU A 95 -25.52 -33.22 37.22
N GLN A 96 -24.95 -32.01 37.29
CA GLN A 96 -24.72 -31.33 38.56
C GLN A 96 -24.64 -29.81 38.38
N GLU A 97 -25.59 -29.08 38.97
CA GLU A 97 -25.50 -27.63 39.18
C GLU A 97 -24.28 -27.26 40.04
N LEU A 98 -23.71 -26.07 39.82
CA LEU A 98 -23.26 -25.12 40.86
C LEU A 98 -22.69 -23.82 40.24
N GLY A 99 -23.44 -22.73 40.39
CA GLY A 99 -22.95 -21.52 41.09
C GLY A 99 -21.97 -20.54 40.42
N ALA A 100 -22.53 -19.40 40.02
CA ALA A 100 -22.03 -18.03 40.26
C ALA A 100 -20.68 -17.55 39.70
N SER A 101 -20.72 -16.62 38.75
CA SER A 101 -20.53 -15.18 39.05
C SER A 101 -20.73 -14.36 37.78
N SER A 102 -21.81 -13.59 37.75
CA SER A 102 -22.09 -12.54 36.78
C SER A 102 -21.25 -11.31 37.13
N SER A 103 -20.46 -10.81 36.19
CA SER A 103 -20.09 -9.39 36.15
C SER A 103 -19.62 -8.98 34.74
N GLU A 104 -20.60 -8.57 33.92
CA GLU A 104 -20.65 -7.33 33.10
C GLU A 104 -19.41 -7.06 32.20
N THR A 105 -19.45 -7.09 30.86
CA THR A 105 -20.40 -6.45 29.93
C THR A 105 -20.31 -7.15 28.57
N PHE A 106 -21.03 -8.25 28.35
CA PHE A 106 -21.30 -8.71 26.99
C PHE A 106 -22.69 -8.17 26.66
N GLN A 107 -22.75 -7.05 25.94
CA GLN A 107 -24.01 -6.60 25.37
C GLN A 107 -24.52 -7.77 24.52
N SER A 108 -25.68 -8.32 24.88
CA SER A 108 -26.37 -9.29 24.04
C SER A 108 -26.74 -8.55 22.75
N LEU A 109 -25.84 -8.59 21.78
CA LEU A 109 -26.14 -8.19 20.41
C LEU A 109 -27.32 -9.06 19.97
N ASP A 110 -28.29 -8.45 19.30
CA ASP A 110 -29.38 -9.20 18.72
C ASP A 110 -28.83 -10.22 17.71
N GLU A 111 -29.54 -11.35 17.56
CA GLU A 111 -29.17 -12.45 16.67
C GLU A 111 -28.92 -11.96 15.22
N GLU A 112 -29.68 -10.96 14.78
CA GLU A 112 -29.54 -10.35 13.46
C GLU A 112 -28.20 -9.60 13.31
N THR A 113 -27.77 -8.89 14.35
CA THR A 113 -26.45 -8.24 14.40
C THR A 113 -25.32 -9.26 14.43
N LEU A 114 -25.44 -10.32 15.24
CA LEU A 114 -24.47 -11.43 15.26
C LEU A 114 -24.34 -12.13 13.92
N GLU A 115 -25.47 -12.43 13.26
CA GLU A 115 -25.48 -13.05 11.94
C GLU A 115 -24.91 -12.13 10.86
N SER A 116 -25.17 -10.82 10.97
CA SER A 116 -24.60 -9.81 10.06
C SER A 116 -23.09 -9.67 10.24
N MET A 117 -22.58 -9.70 11.47
CA MET A 117 -21.14 -9.68 11.77
C MET A 117 -20.45 -10.95 11.25
N ALA A 118 -21.02 -12.13 11.53
CA ALA A 118 -20.48 -13.39 11.04
C ALA A 118 -20.42 -13.44 9.50
N LYS A 119 -21.46 -12.96 8.81
CA LYS A 119 -21.43 -12.86 7.33
C LYS A 119 -20.37 -11.90 6.85
N HIS A 120 -20.23 -10.73 7.47
CA HIS A 120 -19.21 -9.75 7.11
C HIS A 120 -17.80 -10.35 7.22
N GLU A 121 -17.47 -10.99 8.35
CA GLU A 121 -16.19 -11.65 8.57
C GLU A 121 -15.92 -12.70 7.47
N THR A 122 -16.92 -13.52 7.12
CA THR A 122 -16.73 -14.53 6.06
C THR A 122 -16.50 -13.94 4.66
N GLU A 123 -17.04 -12.77 4.34
CA GLU A 123 -16.80 -12.12 3.05
C GLU A 123 -15.44 -11.40 3.01
N GLU A 124 -15.05 -10.75 4.11
CA GLU A 124 -13.70 -10.18 4.24
C GLU A 124 -12.61 -11.25 4.13
N ASP A 125 -12.80 -12.40 4.79
CA ASP A 125 -11.90 -13.54 4.69
C ASP A 125 -11.76 -14.05 3.26
N LYS A 126 -12.86 -14.12 2.49
CA LYS A 126 -12.82 -14.53 1.08
C LYS A 126 -12.05 -13.55 0.22
N ILE A 127 -12.21 -12.24 0.47
CA ILE A 127 -11.50 -11.20 -0.29
C ILE A 127 -10.00 -11.27 0.02
N PHE A 128 -9.65 -11.38 1.31
CA PHE A 128 -8.27 -11.50 1.74
C PHE A 128 -7.61 -12.80 1.26
N GLN A 129 -8.37 -13.90 1.21
CA GLN A 129 -7.91 -15.17 0.68
C GLN A 129 -7.61 -15.08 -0.83
N LYS A 130 -8.49 -14.44 -1.62
CA LYS A 130 -8.22 -14.17 -3.05
C LYS A 130 -6.98 -13.30 -3.26
N PHE A 131 -6.76 -12.32 -2.38
CA PHE A 131 -5.57 -11.50 -2.38
C PHE A 131 -4.31 -12.34 -2.14
N LYS A 132 -4.34 -13.23 -1.13
CA LYS A 132 -3.23 -14.15 -0.83
C LYS A 132 -2.94 -15.11 -1.97
N GLU A 133 -3.98 -15.77 -2.51
CA GLU A 133 -3.84 -16.72 -3.62
C GLU A 133 -3.18 -16.06 -4.81
N ARG A 134 -3.68 -14.88 -5.20
CA ARG A 134 -3.11 -14.13 -6.32
C ARG A 134 -1.65 -13.74 -6.11
N ILE A 135 -1.26 -13.42 -4.87
CA ILE A 135 0.10 -13.00 -4.55
C ILE A 135 1.04 -14.18 -4.33
N ALA A 136 0.50 -15.37 -4.06
CA ALA A 136 1.28 -16.56 -3.78
C ALA A 136 2.24 -16.94 -4.92
N ALA A 137 1.84 -16.66 -6.17
CA ALA A 137 2.68 -16.88 -7.35
C ALA A 137 3.97 -16.04 -7.34
N GLU A 138 3.90 -14.80 -6.85
CA GLU A 138 5.07 -13.92 -6.72
C GLU A 138 4.94 -13.02 -5.49
N PRO A 139 5.38 -13.48 -4.31
CA PRO A 139 5.24 -12.73 -3.05
C PRO A 139 6.14 -11.48 -2.97
N GLU A 140 7.21 -11.41 -3.76
CA GLU A 140 8.11 -10.25 -3.76
C GLU A 140 7.62 -9.11 -4.67
N GLN A 141 6.51 -9.31 -5.40
CA GLN A 141 5.96 -8.29 -6.29
C GLN A 141 5.62 -6.99 -5.55
N ILE A 142 6.16 -5.88 -6.04
CA ILE A 142 5.90 -4.53 -5.52
C ILE A 142 4.92 -3.73 -6.38
N ILE A 143 4.78 -4.09 -7.65
CA ILE A 143 3.88 -3.46 -8.61
C ILE A 143 3.25 -4.56 -9.45
N ARG A 144 1.93 -4.52 -9.58
CA ARG A 144 1.19 -5.35 -10.54
C ARG A 144 0.59 -4.46 -11.62
N TYR A 145 1.04 -4.65 -12.85
CA TYR A 145 0.58 -3.89 -14.01
C TYR A 145 -0.52 -4.65 -14.73
N CYS A 146 -1.68 -4.01 -14.93
CA CYS A 146 -2.84 -4.63 -15.54
C CYS A 146 -3.79 -3.53 -16.04
N ARG A 147 -3.60 -3.10 -17.29
CA ARG A 147 -4.44 -2.05 -17.89
C ARG A 147 -5.66 -2.66 -18.57
N GLY A 148 -6.85 -2.33 -18.07
CA GLY A 148 -8.12 -2.76 -18.66
C GLY A 148 -8.69 -4.07 -18.09
N GLU A 149 -8.14 -5.22 -18.45
CA GLU A 149 -8.69 -6.54 -18.07
C GLU A 149 -7.98 -7.12 -16.84
N GLY A 150 -8.73 -7.48 -15.79
CA GLY A 150 -8.21 -8.17 -14.60
C GLY A 150 -8.34 -7.39 -13.29
N GLY A 151 -8.60 -6.07 -13.37
CA GLY A 151 -8.96 -5.21 -12.24
C GLY A 151 -7.95 -5.14 -11.08
N PRO A 152 -8.20 -4.29 -10.07
CA PRO A 152 -7.42 -4.26 -8.84
C PRO A 152 -7.71 -5.49 -7.96
N VAL A 153 -6.73 -5.89 -7.17
CA VAL A 153 -6.86 -6.93 -6.14
C VAL A 153 -6.90 -6.24 -4.77
N TRP A 154 -7.99 -6.43 -4.05
CA TRP A 154 -8.27 -5.73 -2.79
C TRP A 154 -7.89 -6.58 -1.58
N VAL A 155 -7.44 -5.91 -0.52
CA VAL A 155 -7.07 -6.54 0.75
C VAL A 155 -8.30 -6.75 1.64
N SER A 156 -9.26 -5.84 1.58
CA SER A 156 -10.54 -5.90 2.30
C SER A 156 -11.70 -5.58 1.35
N GLY A 157 -12.91 -5.99 1.74
CA GLY A 157 -14.17 -5.56 1.09
C GLY A 157 -14.57 -4.13 1.40
N GLU A 158 -13.93 -3.50 2.39
CA GLU A 158 -14.16 -2.12 2.76
C GLU A 158 -13.33 -1.15 1.91
N ASN A 159 -13.81 0.09 1.79
CA ASN A 159 -13.07 1.17 1.11
C ASN A 159 -12.68 0.85 -0.35
N ILE A 160 -13.51 0.09 -1.06
CA ILE A 160 -13.37 -0.13 -2.50
C ILE A 160 -14.09 1.02 -3.23
N PRO A 161 -13.45 1.73 -4.17
CA PRO A 161 -14.07 2.83 -4.89
C PRO A 161 -15.13 2.32 -5.87
N GLU A 162 -16.24 3.03 -5.95
CA GLU A 162 -17.20 2.88 -7.04
C GLU A 162 -16.78 3.73 -8.25
N GLU A 163 -17.37 3.49 -9.43
CA GLU A 163 -17.10 4.30 -10.63
C GLU A 163 -17.32 5.81 -10.42
N LYS A 164 -18.25 6.18 -9.53
CA LYS A 164 -18.56 7.59 -9.20
C LYS A 164 -17.47 8.27 -8.38
N ASP A 165 -16.66 7.50 -7.66
CA ASP A 165 -15.60 7.99 -6.79
C ASP A 165 -14.31 8.27 -7.58
N ILE A 166 -14.24 7.76 -8.81
CA ILE A 166 -13.11 7.94 -9.73
C ILE A 166 -13.42 9.12 -10.67
N PRO A 167 -12.75 10.27 -10.53
CA PRO A 167 -12.99 11.42 -11.39
C PRO A 167 -12.51 11.17 -12.84
N ASN A 168 -13.18 11.81 -13.81
CA ASN A 168 -12.76 11.79 -15.22
C ASN A 168 -11.41 12.51 -15.44
N CYS A 169 -10.65 12.13 -16.49
CA CYS A 169 -9.49 12.90 -16.97
C CYS A 169 -9.93 14.35 -17.29
N LEU A 170 -8.99 15.28 -17.23
CA LEU A 170 -9.18 16.67 -17.66
C LEU A 170 -9.68 16.82 -19.10
N CYS A 171 -9.47 15.83 -19.97
CA CYS A 171 -10.01 15.79 -21.32
C CYS A 171 -11.50 15.40 -21.40
N GLY A 172 -12.09 14.93 -20.30
CA GLY A 172 -13.47 14.45 -20.20
C GLY A 172 -13.65 12.94 -20.29
N ALA A 173 -12.62 12.19 -20.72
CA ALA A 173 -12.65 10.74 -20.75
C ALA A 173 -12.63 10.13 -19.35
N ARG A 174 -13.18 8.92 -19.19
CA ARG A 174 -13.11 8.17 -17.93
C ARG A 174 -11.68 7.75 -17.63
N ARG A 175 -11.38 7.56 -16.34
CA ARG A 175 -10.16 6.87 -15.92
C ARG A 175 -10.44 5.38 -15.73
N ILE A 176 -9.47 4.55 -16.10
CA ILE A 176 -9.51 3.09 -15.97
C ILE A 176 -8.31 2.65 -15.13
N PHE A 177 -8.45 1.49 -14.49
CA PHE A 177 -7.35 0.87 -13.77
C PHE A 177 -6.16 0.61 -14.71
N GLU A 178 -4.96 0.96 -14.26
CA GLU A 178 -3.71 0.70 -15.01
C GLU A 178 -2.74 -0.20 -14.24
N PHE A 179 -2.47 0.11 -12.97
CA PHE A 179 -1.61 -0.71 -12.13
C PHE A 179 -1.89 -0.49 -10.65
N GLN A 180 -1.43 -1.44 -9.83
CA GLN A 180 -1.50 -1.35 -8.38
C GLN A 180 -0.09 -1.46 -7.77
N ILE A 181 0.12 -0.74 -6.67
CA ILE A 181 1.32 -0.83 -5.83
C ILE A 181 0.98 -1.70 -4.63
N MET A 182 1.83 -2.70 -4.40
CA MET A 182 1.62 -3.74 -3.40
C MET A 182 2.18 -3.31 -2.04
N PRO A 183 1.64 -3.84 -0.92
CA PRO A 183 2.14 -3.53 0.41
C PRO A 183 3.58 -4.00 0.61
N GLN A 184 4.02 -5.00 -0.16
CA GLN A 184 5.38 -5.52 -0.15
C GLN A 184 6.45 -4.43 -0.37
N LEU A 185 6.13 -3.35 -1.10
CA LEU A 185 7.05 -2.23 -1.30
C LEU A 185 7.49 -1.59 0.03
N LEU A 186 6.64 -1.60 1.05
CA LEU A 186 6.94 -1.05 2.39
C LEU A 186 8.19 -1.69 3.00
N ASN A 187 8.41 -2.99 2.77
CA ASN A 187 9.58 -3.73 3.25
C ASN A 187 10.89 -3.22 2.63
N HIS A 188 10.83 -2.60 1.45
CA HIS A 188 12.00 -2.06 0.75
C HIS A 188 12.27 -0.59 1.08
N LEU A 189 11.28 0.16 1.58
CA LEU A 189 11.44 1.57 1.92
C LEU A 189 12.28 1.81 3.18
N LYS A 190 12.50 0.78 4.02
CA LYS A 190 13.32 0.84 5.25
C LYS A 190 12.93 1.99 6.20
N VAL A 191 11.63 2.19 6.39
CA VAL A 191 11.10 3.27 7.24
C VAL A 191 10.99 2.80 8.69
N ASP A 192 12.14 2.61 9.36
CA ASP A 192 12.22 2.20 10.76
C ASP A 192 12.11 3.40 11.73
N SER A 193 11.14 4.28 11.51
CA SER A 193 10.96 5.48 12.33
C SER A 193 9.75 5.34 13.27
N LEU A 194 9.97 5.52 14.58
CA LEU A 194 8.94 5.40 15.63
C LEU A 194 7.87 6.53 15.61
N GLY A 195 7.89 7.41 14.59
CA GLY A 195 7.06 8.62 14.52
C GLY A 195 5.97 8.53 13.46
N GLU A 196 6.35 8.76 12.20
CA GLU A 196 5.45 8.65 11.05
C GLU A 196 5.73 7.31 10.37
N SER A 197 4.78 6.37 10.49
CA SER A 197 4.81 5.10 9.77
C SER A 197 4.09 5.26 8.44
N ILE A 198 4.75 4.82 7.37
CA ILE A 198 4.13 4.70 6.05
C ILE A 198 3.50 3.31 5.99
N ASP A 199 2.18 3.26 5.76
CA ASP A 199 1.45 2.01 5.65
C ASP A 199 0.26 2.14 4.68
N TRP A 200 -0.02 1.05 3.97
CA TRP A 200 -1.16 0.87 3.07
C TRP A 200 -1.38 -0.63 2.80
N GLY A 201 -2.63 -1.02 2.56
CA GLY A 201 -2.98 -2.34 2.05
C GLY A 201 -2.71 -2.46 0.55
N THR A 202 -3.24 -1.54 -0.24
CA THR A 202 -2.93 -1.43 -1.68
C THR A 202 -3.14 0.00 -2.18
N LEU A 203 -2.34 0.41 -3.15
CA LEU A 203 -2.54 1.66 -3.89
C LEU A 203 -2.93 1.35 -5.32
N VAL A 204 -4.06 1.85 -5.76
CA VAL A 204 -4.63 1.55 -7.08
C VAL A 204 -4.59 2.81 -7.94
N VAL A 205 -3.92 2.72 -9.09
CA VAL A 205 -3.71 3.86 -9.98
C VAL A 205 -4.65 3.77 -11.17
N TYR A 206 -5.36 4.87 -11.40
CA TYR A 206 -6.31 5.05 -12.50
C TYR A 206 -5.83 6.13 -13.44
N THR A 207 -5.81 5.82 -14.73
CA THR A 207 -5.31 6.72 -15.78
C THR A 207 -6.33 6.87 -16.90
N CYS A 208 -6.13 7.88 -17.75
CA CYS A 208 -7.07 8.14 -18.84
C CYS A 208 -7.22 6.96 -19.81
N ALA A 209 -8.47 6.56 -20.07
CA ALA A 209 -8.79 5.53 -21.07
C ALA A 209 -8.27 5.89 -22.46
N ASP A 210 -8.41 7.16 -22.86
CA ASP A 210 -8.01 7.67 -24.17
C ASP A 210 -6.52 8.05 -24.25
N ASN A 211 -5.75 7.82 -23.17
CA ASN A 211 -4.35 8.23 -23.06
C ASN A 211 -4.16 9.72 -23.39
N CYS A 212 -4.98 10.57 -22.74
CA CYS A 212 -5.00 12.02 -22.94
C CYS A 212 -3.61 12.64 -22.69
N GLY A 213 -3.18 13.56 -23.55
CA GLY A 213 -1.89 14.25 -23.44
C GLY A 213 -0.99 14.04 -24.66
N ASP A 214 -0.09 14.99 -24.91
CA ASP A 214 0.87 14.94 -26.02
C ASP A 214 2.30 14.60 -25.55
N GLY A 215 2.44 14.20 -24.28
CA GLY A 215 3.73 13.93 -23.64
C GLY A 215 4.56 15.17 -23.31
N SER A 216 4.06 16.38 -23.57
CA SER A 216 4.81 17.63 -23.34
C SER A 216 4.72 18.16 -21.91
N LYS A 217 3.75 17.66 -21.12
CA LYS A 217 3.49 18.08 -19.74
C LYS A 217 3.04 16.90 -18.89
N TYR A 218 3.43 16.93 -17.62
CA TYR A 218 2.87 16.04 -16.61
C TYR A 218 1.40 16.39 -16.37
N LEU A 219 0.56 15.35 -16.35
CA LEU A 219 -0.85 15.44 -15.99
C LEU A 219 -1.08 14.70 -14.67
N GLU A 220 -2.03 15.19 -13.89
CA GLU A 220 -2.40 14.56 -12.64
C GLU A 220 -3.34 13.38 -12.91
N GLU A 221 -2.93 12.20 -12.47
CA GLU A 221 -3.73 10.98 -12.49
C GLU A 221 -4.29 10.67 -11.10
N PHE A 222 -5.19 9.69 -11.04
CA PHE A 222 -5.92 9.40 -9.82
C PHE A 222 -5.37 8.17 -9.10
N ILE A 223 -5.21 8.28 -7.78
CA ILE A 223 -4.76 7.20 -6.92
C ILE A 223 -5.80 6.96 -5.84
N TRP A 224 -6.17 5.70 -5.65
CA TRP A 224 -7.00 5.24 -4.54
C TRP A 224 -6.15 4.45 -3.55
N LYS A 225 -6.27 4.75 -2.27
CA LYS A 225 -5.55 4.05 -1.19
C LYS A 225 -6.56 3.22 -0.39
N GLN A 226 -6.31 1.93 -0.28
CA GLN A 226 -6.97 1.07 0.71
C GLN A 226 -5.96 0.72 1.80
N ASP A 227 -6.37 0.87 3.05
CA ASP A 227 -5.61 0.46 4.23
C ASP A 227 -5.97 -0.97 4.64
N PHE A 228 -5.11 -1.64 5.40
CA PHE A 228 -5.51 -2.87 6.09
C PHE A 228 -6.67 -2.54 7.03
N SER A 229 -7.70 -3.39 7.07
CA SER A 229 -8.78 -3.21 8.03
C SER A 229 -8.19 -3.20 9.45
N ALA A 230 -8.60 -2.22 10.26
CA ALA A 230 -8.15 -2.11 11.65
C ALA A 230 -8.88 -3.17 12.49
N GLY A 231 -8.49 -4.44 12.32
CA GLY A 231 -9.15 -5.60 12.92
C GLY A 231 -8.16 -6.51 13.66
N SER A 232 -7.75 -6.10 14.86
CA SER A 232 -7.44 -6.98 16.01
C SER A 232 -7.44 -6.17 17.30
#